data_AF-A0A1J5KSV6-F1
#
_entry.id   AF-A0A1J5KSV6-F1
#
_cell.length_a   1.000
_cell.length_b   1.000
_cell.length_c   1.000
_cell.angle_alpha   90.00
_cell.angle_beta   90.00
_cell.angle_gamma   90.00
#
_symmetry.space_group_name_H-M   'P 1'
#
loop_
_entity.id
_entity.type
_entity.pdbx_description
1 polymer ?
#
loop_
_entity_poly.entity_id
_entity_poly.type
_entity_poly.pdbx_seq_one_letter_code
_entity_poly.pdbx_strand_id
1 'polypeptide(L)' 'MHFEKFTIVSQRDVQALEDTHEIILLNLDHIVSVKPIKIVVEEEVIQGYWIRMTNGKKYRSIKVPPAIATICEEI' A
#
# COMPACT_ATOMS: atom_id res chain seq x y z
N MET A 1 1.76 -1.65 19.63
CA MET A 1 1.22 -0.61 18.72
C MET A 1 2.37 -0.07 17.90
N HIS A 2 2.64 -0.70 16.78
CA HIS A 2 3.72 -0.33 15.87
C HIS A 2 3.13 0.38 14.65
N PHE A 3 3.27 1.70 14.59
CA PHE A 3 2.77 2.48 13.46
C PHE A 3 3.89 2.79 12.48
N GLU A 4 3.62 2.58 11.21
CA GLU A 4 4.54 2.92 10.12
C GLU A 4 3.86 3.77 9.06
N LYS A 5 4.67 4.53 8.33
CA LYS A 5 4.21 5.39 7.24
C LYS A 5 4.10 4.58 5.95
N PHE A 6 2.94 4.64 5.31
CA PHE A 6 2.68 4.01 4.02
C PHE A 6 2.32 5.06 3.00
N THR A 7 2.91 4.95 1.81
CA THR A 7 2.48 5.73 0.65
C THR A 7 1.40 4.94 -0.08
N ILE A 8 0.15 5.36 0.07
CA ILE A 8 -1.01 4.72 -0.53
C ILE A 8 -1.39 5.46 -1.80
N VAL A 9 -1.70 4.68 -2.84
CA VAL A 9 -2.32 5.18 -4.06
C VAL A 9 -3.82 5.15 -3.87
N SER A 10 -4.40 6.34 -3.81
CA SER A 10 -5.85 6.52 -3.75
C SER A 10 -6.38 6.71 -5.17
N GLN A 11 -7.41 5.94 -5.53
CA GLN A 11 -8.23 6.23 -6.73
C GLN A 11 -9.43 7.12 -6.36
N ARG A 12 -9.36 7.85 -5.25
CA ARG A 12 -10.38 8.86 -4.92
C ARG A 12 -10.13 10.07 -5.79
N ASP A 13 -10.53 9.96 -7.05
CA ASP A 13 -11.55 10.82 -7.63
C ASP A 13 -11.64 10.45 -9.11
N VAL A 14 -12.83 10.10 -9.57
CA VAL A 14 -13.14 9.84 -10.99
C VAL A 14 -13.00 11.13 -11.83
N GLN A 15 -12.57 12.24 -11.21
CA GLN A 15 -12.37 13.56 -11.80
C GLN A 15 -10.95 14.13 -11.60
N ALA A 16 -10.07 13.46 -10.84
CA ALA A 16 -8.67 13.88 -10.72
C ALA A 16 -7.84 13.11 -11.75
N LEU A 17 -7.24 13.83 -12.70
CA LEU A 17 -6.38 13.27 -13.76
C LEU A 17 -5.04 12.69 -13.23
N GLU A 18 -4.79 12.75 -11.92
CA GLU A 18 -3.50 12.40 -11.32
C GLU A 18 -3.71 11.37 -10.20
N ASP A 19 -2.88 10.31 -10.20
CA ASP A 19 -2.85 9.32 -9.13
C ASP A 19 -2.45 10.01 -7.81
N THR A 20 -3.39 10.13 -6.88
CA THR A 20 -3.13 10.82 -5.61
C THR A 20 -2.35 9.90 -4.66
N HIS A 21 -1.10 10.29 -4.41
CA HIS A 21 -0.21 9.61 -3.47
C HIS A 21 -0.39 10.22 -2.07
N GLU A 22 -1.08 9.50 -1.19
CA GLU A 22 -1.31 9.92 0.19
C GLU A 22 -0.38 9.18 1.15
N ILE A 23 0.22 9.90 2.09
CA ILE A 23 0.98 9.30 3.18
C ILE A 23 0.05 9.08 4.36
N ILE A 24 -0.16 7.82 4.73
CA ILE A 24 -0.97 7.45 5.89
C ILE A 24 -0.14 6.67 6.92
N LEU A 25 -0.58 6.69 8.17
CA LEU A 25 -0.04 5.83 9.23
C LEU A 25 -0.90 4.58 9.36
N LEU A 26 -0.31 3.40 9.19
CA LEU A 26 -0.97 2.12 9.46
C LEU A 26 -0.30 1.43 10.64
N ASN A 27 -1.11 0.80 11.48
CA ASN A 27 -0.60 -0.06 12.54
C ASN A 27 -0.24 -1.44 11.97
N LEU A 28 1.05 -1.79 12.03
CA LEU A 28 1.59 -3.06 11.57
C LEU A 28 0.95 -4.26 12.28
N ASP A 29 0.61 -4.10 13.56
CA ASP A 29 -0.02 -5.15 14.37
C ASP A 29 -1.40 -5.58 13.82
N HIS A 30 -2.01 -4.74 12.96
CA HIS A 30 -3.29 -4.99 12.32
C HIS A 30 -3.17 -5.34 10.83
N ILE A 31 -1.97 -5.57 10.31
CA ILE A 31 -1.79 -6.01 8.93
C ILE A 31 -1.89 -7.53 8.88
N VAL A 32 -2.84 -8.02 8.08
CA VAL A 32 -3.11 -9.45 7.90
C VAL A 32 -2.27 -10.01 6.76
N SER A 33 -2.12 -9.25 5.68
CA SER A 33 -1.38 -9.71 4.51
C SER A 33 -0.91 -8.53 3.67
N VAL A 34 0.28 -8.67 3.10
CA VAL A 34 0.81 -7.78 2.08
C VAL A 34 1.11 -8.62 0.84
N LYS A 35 0.55 -8.25 -0.31
CA LYS A 35 0.76 -8.96 -1.57
C LYS A 35 1.34 -8.03 -2.63
N PRO A 36 2.43 -8.40 -3.29
CA PRO A 36 2.94 -7.62 -4.41
C PRO A 36 1.90 -7.59 -5.55
N ILE A 37 1.76 -6.43 -6.18
CA ILE A 37 0.93 -6.21 -7.37
C ILE A 37 1.65 -5.30 -8.35
N LYS A 38 1.28 -5.41 -9.62
CA LYS A 38 1.63 -4.41 -10.62
C LYS A 38 0.52 -3.37 -10.67
N ILE A 39 0.87 -2.10 -10.51
CA ILE A 39 -0.05 -0.97 -10.61
C ILE A 39 0.36 -0.18 -11.85
N VAL A 40 -0.62 0.21 -12.67
CA VAL A 40 -0.40 1.16 -13.76
C VAL A 40 -0.63 2.55 -13.19
N VAL A 41 0.40 3.38 -13.19
CA VAL A 41 0.38 4.78 -12.76
C VAL A 41 0.99 5.59 -13.89
N GLU A 42 0.28 6.61 -14.39
CA GLU A 42 0.77 7.52 -15.44
C GLU A 42 1.43 6.81 -16.64
N GLU A 43 0.79 5.74 -17.15
CA GLU A 43 1.27 4.91 -18.28
C GLU A 43 2.49 4.00 -17.97
N GLU A 44 3.05 4.07 -16.77
CA GLU A 44 4.12 3.18 -16.32
C GLU A 44 3.59 2.05 -15.42
N VAL A 45 4.16 0.86 -15.57
CA VAL A 45 3.85 -0.30 -14.71
C VAL A 45 4.84 -0.30 -13.55
N ILE A 46 4.37 0.12 -12.38
CA ILE A 46 5.17 0.12 -11.15
C ILE A 46 4.82 -1.05 -10.24
N GLN A 47 5.79 -1.47 -9.44
CA GLN A 47 5.58 -2.46 -8.39
C GLN A 47 4.90 -1.80 -7.20
N GLY A 48 3.73 -2.29 -6.83
CA GLY A 48 3.01 -1.91 -5.62
C GLY A 48 2.63 -3.11 -4.76
N TYR A 49 1.81 -2.85 -3.75
CA TYR A 49 1.45 -3.80 -2.71
C TYR A 49 -0.01 -3.64 -2.30
N TRP A 50 -0.76 -4.73 -2.27
CA TRP A 50 -2.04 -4.81 -1.56
C TRP A 50 -1.80 -5.07 -0.09
N ILE A 51 -2.23 -4.15 0.76
CA ILE A 51 -2.19 -4.27 2.21
C ILE A 51 -3.61 -4.54 2.70
N ARG A 52 -3.83 -5.68 3.36
CA ARG A 52 -5.10 -6.01 4.01
C ARG A 52 -4.96 -5.85 5.51
N MET A 53 -5.88 -5.09 6.10
CA MET A 53 -5.96 -4.89 7.54
C MET A 53 -6.95 -5.86 8.20
N THR A 54 -6.81 -6.10 9.50
CA THR A 54 -7.72 -6.95 10.30
C THR A 54 -9.15 -6.43 10.33
N ASN A 55 -9.33 -5.12 10.20
CA ASN A 55 -10.65 -4.47 10.15
C ASN A 55 -11.35 -4.59 8.78
N GLY A 56 -10.79 -5.35 7.83
CA GLY A 56 -11.34 -5.53 6.49
C GLY A 56 -10.99 -4.42 5.49
N LYS A 57 -10.33 -3.34 5.93
CA LYS A 57 -9.84 -2.30 5.02
C LYS A 57 -8.70 -2.83 4.15
N LYS A 58 -8.66 -2.39 2.90
CA LYS A 58 -7.62 -2.73 1.94
C LYS A 58 -7.02 -1.46 1.38
N TYR A 59 -5.70 -1.44 1.24
CA TYR A 59 -4.95 -0.31 0.72
C TYR A 59 -4.01 -0.77 -0.40
N ARG A 60 -3.81 0.09 -1.40
CA ARG A 60 -2.80 -0.10 -2.44
C ARG A 60 -1.64 0.81 -2.13
N SER A 61 -0.44 0.28 -1.99
CA SER A 61 0.75 1.05 -1.66
C SER A 61 1.80 0.89 -2.74
N ILE A 62 2.48 1.97 -3.10
CA ILE A 62 3.65 1.92 -3.99
C ILE A 62 4.96 1.72 -3.21
N LYS A 63 4.93 2.00 -1.91
CA LYS A 63 6.10 1.92 -1.04
C LYS A 63 5.69 1.41 0.33
N VAL A 64 6.16 0.22 0.66
CA VAL A 64 6.02 -0.37 1.99
C VAL A 64 7.26 -0.06 2.85
N PRO A 65 7.11 0.07 4.17
CA PRO A 65 8.23 0.21 5.09
C PRO A 65 9.17 -0.99 5.02
N PRO A 66 10.48 -0.81 5.30
CA PRO A 66 11.45 -1.91 5.35
C PRO A 66 11.04 -3.05 6.31
N ALA A 67 10.36 -2.68 7.40
CA ALA A 67 9.83 -3.63 8.38
C ALA A 67 8.85 -4.66 7.76
N ILE A 68 8.12 -4.28 6.69
CA ILE A 68 7.22 -5.18 5.97
C ILE A 68 7.91 -5.87 4.80
N ALA A 69 8.88 -5.23 4.16
CA ALA A 69 9.63 -5.82 3.06
C ALA A 69 10.23 -7.18 3.48
N THR A 70 10.75 -7.26 4.71
CA THR A 70 11.29 -8.50 5.30
C THR A 70 10.25 -9.63 5.39
N ILE A 71 8.98 -9.30 5.67
CA ILE A 71 7.88 -10.30 5.74
C ILE A 71 7.49 -10.80 4.33
N CYS A 72 7.72 -9.99 3.29
CA CYS A 72 7.36 -10.35 1.92
C CYS A 72 8.40 -11.25 1.22
N GLU A 73 9.62 -11.37 1.76
CA GLU A 73 10.69 -12.20 1.16
C GLU A 73 10.68 -13.67 1.63
N GLU A 74 9.84 -14.06 2.60
CA GLU A 74 9.80 -15.43 3.16
C GLU A 74 8.56 -16.28 2.79
N ILE A 75 7.97 -16.12 1.59
CA ILE A 75 6.95 -17.06 1.07
C ILE A 75 7.27 -17.52 -0.34
#